data_AF-A0AAW1VHD8-F1
#
_entry.id   AF-A0AAW1VHD8-F1
#
_cell.length_a   1.000
_cell.length_b   1.000
_cell.length_c   1.000
_cell.angle_alpha   90.00
_cell.angle_beta   90.00
_cell.angle_gamma   90.00
#
_symmetry.space_group_name_H-M   'P 1'
#
loop_
_entity.id
_entity.type
_entity.pdbx_description
1 polymer ?
#
loop_
_entity_poly.entity_id
_entity_poly.type
_entity_poly.pdbx_seq_one_letter_code
_entity_poly.pdbx_strand_id
1 'polypeptide(L)' 'MREIVTLQVGGFANFVGSHFWNFQNELLELAEDPEADPVFKNQDLNMDVFYRYGETYQGTPTYTPRLLSIGLQGMNTIIF' A
#
# COMPACT_ATOMS: atom_id res chain seq x y z
N MET A 1 -2.61 8.12 16.70
CA MET A 1 -1.97 7.14 15.78
C MET A 1 -2.80 5.87 15.76
N ARG A 2 -3.23 5.43 14.58
CA ARG A 2 -3.94 4.15 14.37
C ARG A 2 -3.26 3.48 13.18
N GLU A 3 -2.54 2.40 13.43
CA GLU A 3 -1.83 1.64 12.39
C GLU A 3 -2.54 0.30 12.22
N ILE A 4 -2.66 -0.17 10.97
CA ILE A 4 -3.25 -1.46 10.63
C ILE A 4 -2.18 -2.32 9.98
N VAL A 5 -2.03 -3.56 10.47
CA VAL A 5 -1.23 -4.58 9.81
C VAL A 5 -2.17 -5.54 9.10
N THR A 6 -2.00 -5.67 7.80
CA THR A 6 -2.79 -6.56 6.95
C THR A 6 -2.09 -7.91 6.82
N LEU A 7 -2.79 -8.99 7.16
CA LEU A 7 -2.32 -10.36 6.98
C LEU A 7 -3.17 -11.02 5.89
N GLN A 8 -2.53 -11.53 4.84
CA GLN A 8 -3.18 -12.26 3.75
C GLN A 8 -2.62 -13.67 3.73
N VAL A 9 -3.49 -14.68 3.86
CA VAL A 9 -3.07 -16.08 3.96
C VAL A 9 -3.87 -16.93 2.98
N GLY A 10 -3.17 -17.54 2.04
CA GLY A 10 -3.74 -18.40 0.99
C GLY A 10 -4.01 -17.67 -0.33
N GLY A 11 -4.09 -18.45 -1.41
CA GLY A 11 -4.12 -17.91 -2.78
C GLY A 11 -5.28 -16.96 -3.06
N PHE A 12 -6.49 -17.25 -2.56
CA PHE A 12 -7.65 -16.37 -2.75
C PHE A 12 -7.49 -15.04 -2.00
N ALA A 13 -7.02 -15.08 -0.75
CA ALA A 13 -6.78 -13.87 0.04
C ALA A 13 -5.68 -13.01 -0.57
N ASN A 14 -4.61 -13.63 -1.09
CA ASN A 14 -3.53 -12.92 -1.78
C ASN A 14 -3.99 -12.32 -3.12
N PHE A 15 -4.87 -13.01 -3.85
CA PHE A 15 -5.47 -12.51 -5.09
C PHE A 15 -6.34 -11.28 -4.85
N VAL A 16 -7.29 -11.35 -3.91
CA VAL A 16 -8.14 -10.18 -3.57
C VAL A 16 -7.28 -9.07 -2.96
N GLY A 17 -6.33 -9.47 -2.12
CA GLY A 17 -5.42 -8.58 -1.43
C GLY A 17 -4.50 -7.78 -2.34
N SER A 18 -3.97 -8.39 -3.40
CA SER A 18 -3.14 -7.68 -4.37
C SER A 18 -3.94 -6.61 -5.13
N HIS A 19 -5.20 -6.88 -5.49
CA HIS A 19 -6.08 -5.87 -6.08
C HIS A 19 -6.33 -4.70 -5.14
N PHE A 20 -6.58 -4.97 -3.85
CA PHE A 20 -6.71 -3.91 -2.85
C PHE A 20 -5.45 -3.04 -2.78
N TRP A 21 -4.27 -3.64 -2.62
CA TRP A 21 -3.02 -2.89 -2.48
C TRP A 21 -2.57 -2.17 -3.76
N ASN A 22 -2.82 -2.74 -4.94
CA ASN A 22 -2.58 -2.05 -6.20
C ASN A 22 -3.43 -0.79 -6.31
N PHE A 23 -4.70 -0.85 -5.90
CA PHE A 23 -5.58 0.32 -5.86
C PHE A 23 -5.12 1.35 -4.82
N GLN A 24 -4.65 0.91 -3.64
CA GLN A 24 -4.06 1.83 -2.66
C GLN A 24 -2.81 2.53 -3.19
N ASN A 25 -1.96 1.83 -3.94
CA ASN A 25 -0.76 2.41 -4.56
C ASN A 25 -1.12 3.46 -5.62
N GLU A 26 -2.10 3.17 -6.49
CA GLU A 26 -2.59 4.11 -7.49
C GLU A 26 -3.17 5.39 -6.86
N LEU A 27 -3.93 5.25 -5.75
CA LEU A 27 -4.42 6.41 -5.01
C LEU A 27 -3.28 7.26 -4.42
N LEU A 28 -2.23 6.63 -3.91
CA LEU A 28 -1.06 7.34 -3.37
C LEU A 28 -0.34 8.13 -4.47
N GLU A 29 -0.14 7.52 -5.65
CA GLU A 29 0.47 8.18 -6.81
C GLU A 29 -0.38 9.37 -7.30
N LEU A 30 -1.71 9.20 -7.39
CA LEU A 30 -2.64 10.26 -7.77
C LEU A 30 -2.69 11.40 -6.74
N ALA A 31 -2.50 11.11 -5.45
CA ALA A 31 -2.43 12.13 -4.41
C ALA A 31 -1.15 12.98 -4.51
N GLU A 32 -0.05 12.39 -4.97
CA GLU A 32 1.24 13.09 -5.17
C GLU A 32 1.34 13.82 -6.51
N ASP A 33 0.54 13.45 -7.52
CA ASP A 33 0.56 14.07 -8.85
C ASP A 33 0.00 15.51 -8.84
N PRO A 34 0.81 16.55 -9.16
CA PRO A 34 0.38 17.94 -9.21
C PRO A 34 -0.76 18.22 -10.21
N GLU A 35 -0.92 17.40 -11.24
CA GLU A 35 -1.93 17.56 -12.31
C GLU A 35 -3.20 16.72 -12.07
N ALA A 36 -3.20 15.81 -11.09
CA ALA A 36 -4.36 15.00 -10.76
C ALA A 36 -5.54 15.84 -10.23
N ASP A 37 -6.75 15.33 -10.45
CA ASP A 37 -8.00 15.96 -10.00
C ASP A 37 -7.95 16.25 -8.49
N PRO A 38 -8.31 17.48 -8.04
CA PRO A 38 -8.30 17.85 -6.63
C PRO A 38 -9.04 16.91 -5.69
N VAL A 39 -9.98 16.09 -6.19
CA VAL A 39 -10.67 15.05 -5.42
C VAL A 39 -9.71 14.01 -4.83
N PHE A 40 -8.56 13.77 -5.48
CA PHE A 40 -7.54 12.82 -5.00
C PHE A 40 -6.56 13.44 -4.00
N LYS A 41 -6.50 14.78 -3.94
CA LYS A 41 -5.62 15.54 -3.02
C LYS A 41 -6.29 15.90 -1.70
N ASN A 42 -7.62 16.06 -1.70
CA ASN A 42 -8.42 16.49 -0.54
C ASN A 42 -9.11 15.34 0.17
N GLN A 43 -8.45 14.20 0.28
CA GLN A 43 -8.99 13.11 1.09
C GLN A 43 -8.34 13.26 2.45
N ASP A 44 -9.12 13.43 3.53
CA ASP A 44 -8.67 13.31 4.93
C ASP A 44 -8.18 11.87 5.25
N LEU A 45 -7.75 11.14 4.22
CA LEU A 45 -7.18 9.81 4.28
C LEU A 45 -5.75 9.92 4.77
N ASN A 46 -5.58 9.58 6.04
CA ASN A 46 -4.27 9.36 6.60
C ASN A 46 -3.69 8.03 6.05
N MET A 47 -2.76 8.14 5.10
CA MET A 47 -2.11 6.98 4.48
C MET A 47 -1.18 6.23 5.46
N ASP A 48 -0.73 6.87 6.56
CA ASP A 48 0.10 6.22 7.60
C ASP A 48 -0.65 5.12 8.36
N VAL A 49 -1.97 5.02 8.19
CA VAL A 49 -2.77 3.92 8.72
C VAL A 49 -2.38 2.60 8.04
N PHE A 50 -2.20 2.59 6.73
CA PHE A 50 -1.89 1.39 5.94
C PHE A 50 -0.40 1.29 5.58
N TYR A 51 0.26 2.42 5.39
CA TYR A 51 1.66 2.50 5.02
C TYR A 51 2.51 2.89 6.22
N ARG A 52 3.77 2.51 6.17
CA ARG A 52 4.82 3.06 7.01
C ARG A 52 5.59 4.07 6.18
N TYR A 53 5.51 5.34 6.58
CA TYR A 53 6.36 6.39 6.04
C TYR A 53 7.83 6.14 6.38
N GLY A 54 8.71 6.41 5.44
CA GLY A 54 10.15 6.47 5.63
C GLY A 54 10.77 7.40 4.60
N GLU A 55 12.07 7.64 4.71
CA GLU A 55 12.82 8.46 3.76
C GLU A 55 14.08 7.72 3.31
N THR A 56 14.44 7.87 2.03
CA THR A 56 15.73 7.41 1.52
C THR A 56 16.86 8.33 2.02
N TYR A 57 18.11 7.90 1.87
CA TYR A 57 19.28 8.75 2.17
C TYR A 57 19.32 10.05 1.36
N GLN A 58 18.57 10.14 0.25
CA GLN A 58 18.46 11.33 -0.59
C GLN A 58 17.31 12.25 -0.16
N GLY A 59 16.59 11.92 0.92
CA GLY A 59 15.42 12.68 1.39
C GLY A 59 14.15 12.44 0.57
N THR A 60 14.11 11.38 -0.24
CA THR A 60 12.90 11.03 -1.01
C THR A 60 11.94 10.26 -0.09
N PRO A 61 10.67 10.66 0.03
CA PRO A 61 9.68 9.94 0.81
C PRO A 61 9.44 8.54 0.24
N THR A 62 9.17 7.59 1.12
CA THR A 62 8.86 6.20 0.79
C THR A 62 7.69 5.73 1.63
N TYR A 63 6.79 4.97 1.02
CA TYR A 63 5.62 4.41 1.70
C TYR A 63 5.67 2.89 1.58
N THR A 64 5.98 2.21 2.68
CA THR A 64 6.01 0.74 2.71
C THR A 64 4.66 0.20 3.20
N PRO A 65 3.94 -0.65 2.45
CA PRO A 65 2.71 -1.28 2.93
C PRO A 65 2.94 -2.06 4.23
N ARG A 66 2.01 -1.99 5.18
CA ARG A 66 2.01 -2.83 6.39
C ARG A 66 1.32 -4.17 6.08
N LEU A 67 1.90 -4.92 5.14
CA LEU A 67 1.35 -6.17 4.61
C LEU A 67 2.29 -7.35 4.91
N LEU A 68 1.71 -8.46 5.35
CA LEU A 68 2.34 -9.78 5.26
C LEU A 68 1.44 -10.70 4.43
N SER A 69 1.95 -11.16 3.28
CA SER A 69 1.26 -12.10 2.40
C SER A 69 1.91 -13.49 2.49
N ILE A 70 1.10 -14.52 2.70
CA ILE A 70 1.56 -15.90 2.92
C ILE A 70 0.85 -16.82 1.93
N GLY A 71 1.62 -17.56 1.13
CA GLY A 71 1.12 -18.55 0.19
C GLY A 71 1.93 -19.85 0.24
N LEU A 72 1.32 -20.97 -0.12
CA LEU A 72 2.04 -22.23 -0.36
C LEU A 72 2.65 -22.20 -1.76
N GLN A 73 3.88 -22.71 -1.88
CA GLN A 73 4.71 -22.59 -3.08
C GLN A 73 4.03 -23.16 -4.33
N GLY A 74 3.88 -22.34 -5.37
CA GLY A 74 3.23 -22.69 -6.65
C GLY A 74 2.34 -21.61 -7.25
N MET A 75 1.86 -20.66 -6.44
CA MET A 75 1.18 -19.43 -6.89
C MET A 75 1.73 -18.24 -6.11
N ASN A 76 2.74 -17.60 -6.71
CA ASN A 76 3.33 -16.29 -6.41
C ASN A 76 3.92 -16.06 -5.00
N THR A 77 5.24 -15.94 -5.01
CA THR A 77 6.19 -15.52 -3.98
C THR A 77 5.73 -14.35 -3.10
N ILE A 78 6.10 -14.46 -1.82
CA ILE A 78 5.95 -13.47 -0.74
C ILE A 78 6.83 -12.23 -1.02
N ILE A 79 6.26 -11.02 -0.90
CA ILE A 79 7.00 -9.74 -0.90
C ILE A 79 6.70 -9.04 0.44
N PHE A 80 7.76 -8.54 1.09
CA PHE A 80 7.71 -7.70 2.30
C PHE A 80 7.56 -6.23 1.91
#